data_AF-A0A485CCN4-F1
#
_entry.id   AF-A0A485CCN4-F1
#
_cell.length_a   1.000
_cell.length_b   1.000
_cell.length_c   1.000
_cell.angle_alpha   90.00
_cell.angle_beta   90.00
_cell.angle_gamma   90.00
#
_symmetry.space_group_name_H-M   'P 1'
#
loop_
_entity.id
_entity.type
_entity.pdbx_description
1 polymer ?
#
loop_
_entity_poly.entity_id
_entity_poly.type
_entity_poly.pdbx_seq_one_letter_code
_entity_poly.pdbx_strand_id
1 'polypeptide(L)'
;MTTFIQLHLLTAYAPANLNRDESGRPKTAYMGGVERLRVSSQSLKRAWRVSDTFEEALDGFIGKRSRRIGVDYVFRPMIAGGIAAKVAKGAAEKIAAQFGKLKNDKNAPDEKNLEIEQIVHVSHHEITLIKQLVDKLIADKREPSEEEVKLLRKEQRSVDMALFGRMLASTPEFNVEAACQVSHALGVSAVTIESDFFTAVDDLNNKEEDAGSGHMGEQGFASALFYTYICISRDLLVENLGGNEELAKRAIAALTETALTVSPTGKQNSFASRAYASYALAEIGKKQPRSLAAAFFQPVRDADQITAAITRLKQQRDSFNSVYGNCTDNYKELNVQKSEGTLAELLAFVSQ
;
A
#
# COMPACT_ATOMS: atom_id res chain seq x y z
N MET A 1 -0.55 -27.49 5.43
CA MET A 1 -1.61 -26.93 4.55
C MET A 1 -1.84 -25.51 4.99
N THR A 2 -1.69 -24.56 4.08
CA THR A 2 -1.77 -23.12 4.36
C THR A 2 -3.21 -22.68 4.59
N THR A 3 -3.47 -21.89 5.63
CA THR A 3 -4.76 -21.22 5.86
C THR A 3 -4.77 -19.89 5.13
N PHE A 4 -5.75 -19.72 4.24
CA PHE A 4 -5.96 -18.48 3.47
C PHE A 4 -7.15 -17.71 4.00
N ILE A 5 -7.00 -16.38 4.02
CA ILE A 5 -8.06 -15.42 4.33
C ILE A 5 -8.25 -14.58 3.06
N GLN A 6 -9.46 -14.59 2.53
CA GLN A 6 -9.84 -13.90 1.30
C GLN A 6 -10.81 -12.78 1.64
N LEU A 7 -10.53 -11.56 1.20
CA LEU A 7 -11.41 -10.40 1.35
C LEU A 7 -11.90 -9.95 -0.02
N HIS A 8 -13.22 -9.78 -0.13
CA HIS A 8 -13.91 -9.30 -1.31
C HIS A 8 -14.68 -8.04 -0.92
N LEU A 9 -14.19 -6.89 -1.37
CA LEU A 9 -14.69 -5.58 -0.94
C LEU A 9 -15.37 -4.86 -2.09
N LEU A 10 -16.48 -4.18 -1.80
CA LEU A 10 -17.13 -3.23 -2.71
C LEU A 10 -17.15 -1.85 -2.06
N THR A 11 -16.47 -0.89 -2.68
CA THR A 11 -16.38 0.50 -2.19
C THR A 11 -16.86 1.46 -3.27
N ALA A 12 -17.90 2.22 -2.97
CA ALA A 12 -18.42 3.26 -3.86
C ALA A 12 -17.63 4.56 -3.64
N TYR A 13 -17.07 5.11 -4.71
CA TYR A 13 -16.46 6.42 -4.71
C TYR A 13 -17.27 7.37 -5.59
N ALA A 14 -17.62 8.53 -5.02
CA ALA A 14 -18.14 9.69 -5.75
C ALA A 14 -17.12 10.18 -6.80
N PRO A 15 -17.48 11.13 -7.68
CA PRO A 15 -16.58 11.67 -8.69
C PRO A 15 -15.22 12.05 -8.10
N ALA A 16 -14.15 11.38 -8.56
CA ALA A 16 -12.81 11.55 -7.99
C ALA A 16 -11.70 11.17 -8.99
N ASN A 17 -10.46 11.52 -8.61
CA ASN A 17 -9.24 11.04 -9.27
C ASN A 17 -8.27 10.39 -8.28
N LEU A 18 -8.69 9.25 -7.72
CA LEU A 18 -7.99 8.50 -6.67
C LEU A 18 -6.58 8.05 -7.08
N ASN A 19 -6.41 7.67 -8.35
CA ASN A 19 -5.15 7.17 -8.88
C ASN A 19 -5.04 7.48 -10.38
N ARG A 20 -4.01 8.24 -10.76
CA ARG A 20 -3.82 8.78 -12.11
C ARG A 20 -2.54 8.31 -12.79
N ASP A 21 -2.54 8.36 -14.11
CA ASP A 21 -1.36 8.15 -14.96
C ASP A 21 -0.46 9.40 -15.03
N GLU A 22 0.56 9.33 -15.87
CA GLU A 22 1.55 10.40 -16.08
C GLU A 22 0.92 11.66 -16.68
N SER A 23 -0.16 11.50 -17.46
CA SER A 23 -0.93 12.60 -18.05
C SER A 23 -1.97 13.19 -17.08
N GLY A 24 -2.03 12.69 -15.84
CA GLY A 24 -2.97 13.14 -14.83
C GLY A 24 -4.39 12.60 -14.96
N ARG A 25 -4.65 11.69 -15.92
CA ARG A 25 -5.96 11.07 -16.13
C ARG A 25 -6.18 9.90 -15.16
N PRO A 26 -7.42 9.68 -14.65
CA PRO A 26 -7.74 8.50 -13.85
C PRO A 26 -7.31 7.23 -14.57
N LYS A 27 -6.62 6.33 -13.86
CA LYS A 27 -6.20 5.04 -14.44
C LYS A 27 -7.42 4.19 -14.76
N THR A 28 -7.37 3.55 -15.92
CA THR A 28 -8.38 2.59 -16.35
C THR A 28 -7.78 1.20 -16.60
N ALA A 29 -8.66 0.24 -16.84
CA ALA A 29 -8.35 -1.06 -17.42
C ALA A 29 -9.54 -1.57 -18.24
N TYR A 30 -9.24 -2.38 -19.25
CA TYR A 30 -10.25 -3.02 -20.09
C TYR A 30 -10.62 -4.39 -19.51
N MET A 31 -11.90 -4.63 -19.24
CA MET A 31 -12.37 -5.93 -18.74
C MET A 31 -13.79 -6.23 -19.23
N GLY A 32 -13.94 -7.36 -19.93
CA GLY A 32 -15.22 -7.83 -20.46
C GLY A 32 -15.88 -6.88 -21.45
N GLY A 33 -15.07 -6.33 -22.35
CA GLY A 33 -15.55 -5.51 -23.47
C GLY A 33 -15.82 -4.04 -23.14
N VAL A 34 -15.45 -3.56 -21.95
CA VAL A 34 -15.61 -2.15 -21.57
C VAL A 34 -14.39 -1.63 -20.79
N GLU A 35 -14.17 -0.33 -20.88
CA GLU A 35 -13.22 0.39 -20.03
C GLU A 35 -13.81 0.62 -18.63
N ARG A 36 -12.98 0.47 -17.60
CA ARG A 36 -13.37 0.61 -16.19
C ARG A 36 -12.30 1.38 -15.43
N LEU A 37 -12.70 2.10 -14.38
CA LEU A 37 -11.72 2.71 -13.48
C LEU A 37 -10.90 1.62 -12.79
N ARG A 38 -9.64 1.97 -12.55
CA ARG A 38 -8.69 1.11 -11.86
C ARG A 38 -7.93 1.90 -10.81
N VAL A 39 -7.95 1.43 -9.58
CA VAL A 39 -6.98 1.86 -8.56
C VAL A 39 -5.89 0.82 -8.47
N SER A 40 -4.63 1.25 -8.57
CA SER A 40 -3.51 0.34 -8.55
C SER A 40 -3.25 -0.27 -7.18
N SER A 41 -2.86 -1.55 -7.14
CA SER A 41 -2.62 -2.25 -5.87
C SER A 41 -1.52 -1.59 -5.03
N GLN A 42 -0.53 -0.97 -5.67
CA GLN A 42 0.48 -0.16 -4.99
C GLN A 42 -0.09 1.10 -4.34
N SER A 43 -1.09 1.74 -4.96
CA SER A 43 -1.77 2.92 -4.40
C SER A 43 -2.56 2.52 -3.16
N LEU A 44 -3.29 1.39 -3.23
CA LEU A 44 -4.04 0.83 -2.11
C LEU A 44 -3.11 0.44 -0.95
N LYS A 45 -2.12 -0.42 -1.23
CA LYS A 45 -1.14 -0.87 -0.23
C LYS A 45 -0.42 0.30 0.44
N ARG A 46 -0.05 1.34 -0.32
CA ARG A 46 0.56 2.54 0.28
C ARG A 46 -0.41 3.26 1.19
N ALA A 47 -1.65 3.49 0.74
CA ALA A 47 -2.65 4.21 1.52
C ALA A 47 -2.91 3.52 2.86
N TRP A 48 -3.07 2.19 2.87
CA TRP A 48 -3.27 1.41 4.09
C TRP A 48 -2.05 1.46 5.00
N ARG A 49 -0.86 1.15 4.46
CA ARG A 49 0.39 1.04 5.24
C ARG A 49 0.81 2.32 5.96
N VAL A 50 0.45 3.49 5.42
CA VAL A 50 0.83 4.82 5.98
C VAL A 50 -0.36 5.55 6.60
N SER A 51 -1.47 4.84 6.82
CA SER A 51 -2.62 5.41 7.52
C SER A 51 -2.39 5.39 9.02
N ASP A 52 -2.94 6.38 9.72
CA ASP A 52 -2.87 6.47 11.17
C ASP A 52 -3.40 5.20 11.83
N THR A 53 -4.51 4.65 11.33
CA THR A 53 -5.09 3.38 11.81
C THR A 53 -4.11 2.21 11.74
N PHE A 54 -3.33 2.09 10.64
CA PHE A 54 -2.33 1.02 10.53
C PHE A 54 -1.10 1.29 11.40
N GLU A 55 -0.67 2.56 11.47
CA GLU A 55 0.49 2.98 12.26
C GLU A 55 0.25 2.81 13.76
N GLU A 56 -0.91 3.21 14.27
CA GLU A 56 -1.32 3.02 15.67
C GLU A 56 -1.46 1.53 16.02
N ALA A 57 -2.10 0.74 15.17
CA ALA A 57 -2.31 -0.69 15.43
C ALA A 57 -1.01 -1.51 15.44
N LEU A 58 0.03 -1.04 14.73
CA LEU A 58 1.28 -1.76 14.52
C LEU A 58 2.51 -0.94 14.94
N ASP A 59 2.33 -0.04 15.91
CA ASP A 59 3.39 0.83 16.40
C ASP A 59 4.63 0.03 16.81
N GLY A 60 5.81 0.53 16.42
CA GLY A 60 7.09 -0.17 16.59
C GLY A 60 7.35 -1.35 15.63
N PHE A 61 6.39 -1.77 14.80
CA PHE A 61 6.55 -2.92 13.89
C PHE A 61 6.51 -2.55 12.40
N ILE A 62 6.51 -1.27 12.05
CA ILE A 62 6.46 -0.80 10.66
C ILE A 62 7.84 -0.38 10.15
N GLY A 63 8.21 -0.86 8.96
CA GLY A 63 9.45 -0.51 8.28
C GLY A 63 9.36 0.80 7.50
N LYS A 64 10.48 1.22 6.93
CA LYS A 64 10.53 2.40 6.06
C LYS A 64 11.02 2.04 4.67
N ARG A 65 10.41 2.65 3.65
CA ARG A 65 10.85 2.57 2.25
C ARG A 65 11.57 3.85 1.90
N SER A 66 12.87 3.79 1.60
CA SER A 66 13.68 4.98 1.37
C SER A 66 14.86 4.72 0.44
N ARG A 67 15.35 5.79 -0.20
CA ARG A 67 16.69 5.84 -0.83
C ARG A 67 17.73 6.52 0.04
N ARG A 68 17.29 7.16 1.13
CA ARG A 68 18.07 8.12 1.92
C ARG A 68 18.62 7.50 3.20
N ILE A 69 18.85 6.19 3.22
CA ILE A 69 19.31 5.49 4.43
C ILE A 69 20.66 6.07 4.90
N GLY A 70 21.63 6.23 3.99
CA GLY A 70 22.93 6.83 4.30
C GLY A 70 22.82 8.29 4.75
N VAL A 71 21.87 9.06 4.23
CA VAL A 71 21.70 10.48 4.58
C VAL A 71 21.02 10.64 5.93
N ASP A 72 19.81 10.11 6.06
CA ASP A 72 18.90 10.43 7.16
C ASP A 72 19.21 9.63 8.43
N TYR A 73 19.74 8.41 8.30
CA TYR A 73 20.06 7.56 9.45
C TYR A 73 21.55 7.50 9.81
N VAL A 74 22.46 8.01 8.95
CA VAL A 74 23.91 7.93 9.19
C VAL A 74 24.57 9.30 9.13
N PHE A 75 24.65 9.92 7.95
CA PHE A 75 25.40 11.16 7.74
C PHE A 75 24.92 12.29 8.63
N ARG A 76 23.62 12.63 8.59
CA ARG A 76 23.06 13.74 9.37
C ARG A 76 23.19 13.51 10.88
N PRO A 77 22.86 12.33 11.45
CA PRO A 77 23.13 12.03 12.84
C PRO A 77 24.62 12.15 13.23
N MET A 78 25.55 11.66 12.40
CA MET A 78 26.99 11.75 12.70
C MET A 78 27.50 13.19 12.67
N ILE A 79 27.04 14.02 11.73
CA ILE A 79 27.34 15.46 11.70
C ILE A 79 26.79 16.15 12.96
N ALA A 80 25.54 15.86 13.34
CA ALA A 80 24.94 16.39 14.57
C ALA A 80 25.70 15.94 15.83
N GLY A 81 26.28 14.74 15.81
CA GLY A 81 27.18 14.22 16.84
C GLY A 81 28.60 14.80 16.82
N GLY A 82 28.89 15.78 15.96
CA GLY A 82 30.18 16.47 15.89
C GLY A 82 31.28 15.69 15.17
N ILE A 83 30.94 14.68 14.37
CA ILE A 83 31.90 13.92 13.58
C ILE A 83 32.31 14.68 12.31
N ALA A 84 33.59 14.62 11.97
CA ALA A 84 34.11 15.26 10.76
C ALA A 84 33.41 14.74 9.51
N ALA A 85 33.02 15.64 8.60
CA ALA A 85 32.21 15.32 7.42
C ALA A 85 32.80 14.19 6.55
N LYS A 86 34.14 14.11 6.44
CA LYS A 86 34.81 13.03 5.71
C LYS A 86 34.53 11.65 6.30
N VAL A 87 34.59 11.53 7.64
CA VAL A 87 34.33 10.26 8.36
C VAL A 87 32.84 9.91 8.30
N ALA A 88 31.97 10.90 8.51
CA ALA A 88 30.51 10.71 8.39
C ALA A 88 30.11 10.25 6.98
N LYS A 89 30.73 10.83 5.93
CA LYS A 89 30.53 10.45 4.52
C LYS A 89 30.95 9.00 4.29
N GLY A 90 32.16 8.61 4.70
CA GLY A 90 32.65 7.24 4.56
C GLY A 90 31.78 6.20 5.27
N ALA A 91 31.29 6.52 6.48
CA ALA A 91 30.35 5.67 7.21
C ALA A 91 29.00 5.54 6.49
N ALA A 92 28.45 6.66 5.99
CA ALA A 92 27.19 6.68 5.26
C ALA A 92 27.26 5.87 3.96
N GLU A 93 28.35 6.00 3.19
CA GLU A 93 28.58 5.22 1.97
C GLU A 93 28.65 3.71 2.28
N LYS A 94 29.45 3.31 3.27
CA LYS A 94 29.62 1.91 3.66
C LYS A 94 28.32 1.26 4.14
N ILE A 95 27.54 1.96 4.96
CA ILE A 95 26.26 1.44 5.48
C ILE A 95 25.21 1.41 4.36
N ALA A 96 25.08 2.48 3.57
CA ALA A 96 24.08 2.54 2.50
C ALA A 96 24.32 1.49 1.40
N ALA A 97 25.60 1.20 1.08
CA ALA A 97 25.98 0.18 0.11
C ALA A 97 25.44 -1.23 0.43
N GLN A 98 25.14 -1.52 1.70
CA GLN A 98 24.56 -2.79 2.13
C GLN A 98 23.09 -2.94 1.74
N PHE A 99 22.40 -1.82 1.55
CA PHE A 99 20.98 -1.78 1.21
C PHE A 99 20.72 -1.52 -0.28
N GLY A 100 21.76 -1.17 -1.05
CA GLY A 100 21.66 -0.97 -2.48
C GLY A 100 22.85 -0.22 -3.06
N LYS A 101 22.90 -0.14 -4.38
CA LYS A 101 23.95 0.60 -5.10
C LYS A 101 23.81 2.11 -4.85
N LEU A 102 24.92 2.75 -4.46
CA LEU A 102 25.00 4.20 -4.28
C LEU A 102 24.82 4.94 -5.61
N LYS A 103 24.23 6.13 -5.55
CA LYS A 103 24.21 7.04 -6.69
C LYS A 103 25.61 7.58 -6.97
N ASN A 104 25.86 7.84 -8.24
CA ASN A 104 27.10 8.44 -8.70
C ASN A 104 26.77 9.54 -9.73
N ASP A 105 26.45 10.72 -9.22
CA ASP A 105 26.20 11.92 -10.02
C ASP A 105 27.27 12.97 -9.69
N LYS A 106 28.19 13.20 -10.63
CA LYS A 106 29.33 14.11 -10.47
C LYS A 106 28.90 15.58 -10.31
N ASN A 107 27.67 15.92 -10.70
CA ASN A 107 27.13 17.27 -10.66
C ASN A 107 26.16 17.47 -9.48
N ALA A 108 25.93 16.44 -8.66
CA ALA A 108 25.03 16.50 -7.53
C ALA A 108 25.74 16.94 -6.23
N PRO A 109 24.99 17.54 -5.28
CA PRO A 109 25.50 17.74 -3.92
C PRO A 109 25.96 16.43 -3.28
N ASP A 110 26.99 16.49 -2.43
CA ASP A 110 27.56 15.30 -1.77
C ASP A 110 26.52 14.43 -1.07
N GLU A 111 25.53 15.03 -0.38
CA GLU A 111 24.44 14.28 0.28
C GLU A 111 23.62 13.44 -0.70
N LYS A 112 23.43 13.90 -1.95
CA LYS A 112 22.63 13.18 -2.94
C LYS A 112 23.35 11.92 -3.44
N ASN A 113 24.68 11.89 -3.39
CA ASN A 113 25.49 10.71 -3.69
C ASN A 113 25.53 9.69 -2.53
N LEU A 114 25.06 10.06 -1.34
CA LEU A 114 24.84 9.15 -0.21
C LEU A 114 23.49 8.41 -0.28
N GLU A 115 22.64 8.75 -1.25
CA GLU A 115 21.43 7.99 -1.54
C GLU A 115 21.74 6.76 -2.38
N ILE A 116 20.97 5.70 -2.18
CA ILE A 116 20.97 4.54 -3.08
C ILE A 116 20.09 4.80 -4.31
N GLU A 117 20.39 4.15 -5.44
CA GLU A 117 19.69 4.31 -6.70
C GLU A 117 18.22 3.88 -6.59
N GLN A 118 18.00 2.72 -5.95
CA GLN A 118 16.71 2.03 -5.86
C GLN A 118 16.11 2.19 -4.46
N ILE A 119 14.78 2.28 -4.35
CA ILE A 119 14.13 2.32 -3.03
C ILE A 119 14.27 0.94 -2.37
N VAL A 120 14.82 0.92 -1.17
CA VAL A 120 14.85 -0.27 -0.31
C VAL A 120 13.72 -0.22 0.71
N HIS A 121 13.18 -1.38 1.09
CA HIS A 121 12.32 -1.53 2.28
C HIS A 121 13.19 -2.05 3.43
N VAL A 122 13.39 -1.21 4.44
CA VAL A 122 14.18 -1.53 5.64
C VAL A 122 13.21 -1.82 6.79
N SER A 123 13.46 -2.89 7.56
CA SER A 123 12.65 -3.21 8.73
C SER A 123 12.92 -2.24 9.87
N HIS A 124 12.00 -2.15 10.83
CA HIS A 124 12.17 -1.37 12.05
C HIS A 124 13.40 -1.85 12.84
N HIS A 125 13.60 -3.16 12.93
CA HIS A 125 14.76 -3.75 13.60
C HIS A 125 16.08 -3.35 12.91
N GLU A 126 16.14 -3.44 11.58
CA GLU A 126 17.32 -3.01 10.80
C GLU A 126 17.60 -1.51 10.99
N ILE A 127 16.57 -0.66 11.05
CA ILE A 127 16.72 0.78 11.37
C ILE A 127 17.30 0.97 12.78
N THR A 128 16.82 0.20 13.77
CA THR A 128 17.35 0.24 15.13
C THR A 128 18.82 -0.16 15.18
N LEU A 129 19.23 -1.21 14.44
CA LEU A 129 20.63 -1.61 14.33
C LEU A 129 21.49 -0.53 13.66
N ILE A 130 20.99 0.14 12.62
CA ILE A 130 21.68 1.29 12.00
C ILE A 130 21.92 2.37 13.05
N LYS A 131 20.88 2.76 13.80
CA LYS A 131 21.00 3.80 14.84
C LYS A 131 22.00 3.43 15.93
N GLN A 132 21.92 2.21 16.45
CA GLN A 132 22.87 1.71 17.46
C GLN A 132 24.31 1.72 16.97
N LEU A 133 24.54 1.31 15.71
CA LEU A 133 25.88 1.38 15.12
C LEU A 133 26.33 2.84 15.02
N VAL A 134 25.47 3.74 14.54
CA VAL A 134 25.81 5.16 14.41
C VAL A 134 26.16 5.80 15.74
N ASP A 135 25.41 5.51 16.81
CA ASP A 135 25.72 6.00 18.16
C ASP A 135 27.12 5.53 18.62
N LYS A 136 27.46 4.26 18.34
CA LYS A 136 28.80 3.70 18.62
C LYS A 136 29.89 4.39 17.80
N LEU A 137 29.65 4.63 16.51
CA LEU A 137 30.62 5.31 15.63
C LEU A 137 30.86 6.76 16.04
N ILE A 138 29.82 7.45 16.56
CA ILE A 138 29.95 8.80 17.12
C ILE A 138 30.82 8.77 18.37
N ALA A 139 30.57 7.84 19.29
CA ALA A 139 31.36 7.70 20.52
C ALA A 139 32.84 7.39 20.22
N ASP A 140 33.09 6.47 19.29
CA ASP A 140 34.44 6.02 18.91
C ASP A 140 35.15 6.97 17.91
N LYS A 141 34.43 7.94 17.33
CA LYS A 141 34.89 8.87 16.28
C LYS A 141 35.58 8.19 15.09
N ARG A 142 34.99 7.11 14.58
CA ARG A 142 35.57 6.29 13.51
C ARG A 142 34.54 5.88 12.45
N GLU A 143 35.04 5.26 11.39
CA GLU A 143 34.21 4.57 10.40
C GLU A 143 33.87 3.14 10.85
N PRO A 144 32.79 2.54 10.31
CA PRO A 144 32.45 1.15 10.59
C PRO A 144 33.41 0.19 9.90
N SER A 145 33.60 -0.98 10.52
CA SER A 145 34.27 -2.13 9.92
C SER A 145 33.33 -2.90 8.97
N GLU A 146 33.89 -3.79 8.13
CA GLU A 146 33.11 -4.59 7.17
C GLU A 146 32.09 -5.54 7.85
N GLU A 147 32.38 -6.00 9.07
CA GLU A 147 31.46 -6.84 9.83
C GLU A 147 30.33 -6.04 10.48
N GLU A 148 30.62 -4.81 10.94
CA GLU A 148 29.62 -3.95 11.59
C GLU A 148 28.54 -3.48 10.61
N VAL A 149 28.86 -3.35 9.32
CA VAL A 149 27.89 -2.91 8.30
C VAL A 149 26.92 -4.01 7.86
N LYS A 150 27.13 -5.28 8.22
CA LYS A 150 26.20 -6.38 7.92
C LYS A 150 24.94 -6.24 8.76
N LEU A 151 24.05 -5.34 8.35
CA LEU A 151 22.88 -4.89 9.11
C LEU A 151 21.57 -5.52 8.64
N LEU A 152 21.55 -6.17 7.47
CA LEU A 152 20.38 -6.89 6.97
C LEU A 152 20.06 -8.11 7.86
N ARG A 153 18.78 -8.32 8.15
CA ARG A 153 18.32 -9.38 9.06
C ARG A 153 17.20 -10.21 8.43
N LYS A 154 17.12 -11.48 8.84
CA LYS A 154 16.04 -12.40 8.45
C LYS A 154 14.97 -12.47 9.54
N GLU A 155 15.37 -12.26 10.79
CA GLU A 155 14.58 -12.18 11.99
C GLU A 155 13.95 -10.79 12.19
N GLN A 156 12.97 -10.71 13.09
CA GLN A 156 12.35 -9.45 13.53
C GLN A 156 11.93 -8.52 12.38
N ARG A 157 11.33 -9.11 11.34
CA ARG A 157 10.81 -8.36 10.19
C ARG A 157 9.67 -7.45 10.60
N SER A 158 9.57 -6.31 9.93
CA SER A 158 8.41 -5.43 10.07
C SER A 158 7.17 -6.03 9.44
N VAL A 159 6.00 -5.72 9.99
CA VAL A 159 4.71 -6.24 9.54
C VAL A 159 4.41 -5.87 8.09
N ASP A 160 4.68 -4.64 7.70
CA ASP A 160 4.45 -4.19 6.31
C ASP A 160 5.37 -4.89 5.29
N MET A 161 6.57 -5.28 5.72
CA MET A 161 7.50 -6.10 4.95
C MET A 161 7.04 -7.56 4.88
N ALA A 162 6.57 -8.13 5.99
CA ALA A 162 6.04 -9.50 6.03
C ALA A 162 4.77 -9.67 5.18
N LEU A 163 3.90 -8.65 5.16
CA LEU A 163 2.69 -8.63 4.34
C LEU A 163 3.02 -8.46 2.85
N PHE A 164 3.84 -7.45 2.50
CA PHE A 164 3.98 -7.02 1.10
C PHE A 164 5.31 -7.38 0.44
N GLY A 165 6.17 -8.10 1.16
CA GLY A 165 7.46 -8.59 0.69
C GLY A 165 8.55 -7.53 0.61
N ARG A 166 9.76 -8.01 0.34
CA ARG A 166 10.97 -7.23 0.07
C ARG A 166 11.77 -7.90 -1.03
N MET A 167 12.29 -7.11 -1.95
CA MET A 167 13.22 -7.54 -2.98
C MET A 167 14.49 -6.70 -2.92
N LEU A 168 15.64 -7.37 -2.87
CA LEU A 168 17.00 -6.86 -2.89
C LEU A 168 17.75 -7.61 -3.99
N ALA A 169 18.07 -6.92 -5.08
CA ALA A 169 18.72 -7.56 -6.23
C ALA A 169 20.16 -8.00 -5.92
N SER A 170 20.89 -7.19 -5.13
CA SER A 170 22.29 -7.44 -4.79
C SER A 170 22.50 -8.47 -3.68
N THR A 171 21.49 -8.68 -2.83
CA THR A 171 21.53 -9.62 -1.69
C THR A 171 20.22 -10.42 -1.59
N PRO A 172 19.94 -11.30 -2.58
CA PRO A 172 18.66 -12.00 -2.67
C PRO A 172 18.34 -12.90 -1.47
N GLU A 173 19.34 -13.31 -0.68
CA GLU A 173 19.17 -14.11 0.53
C GLU A 173 18.37 -13.39 1.62
N PHE A 174 18.22 -12.06 1.54
CA PHE A 174 17.39 -11.24 2.44
C PHE A 174 16.05 -10.85 1.83
N ASN A 175 15.67 -11.42 0.69
CA ASN A 175 14.33 -11.26 0.13
C ASN A 175 13.28 -11.82 1.08
N VAL A 176 12.10 -11.18 1.08
CA VAL A 176 10.95 -11.60 1.86
C VAL A 176 9.81 -11.86 0.90
N GLU A 177 9.32 -13.08 0.89
CA GLU A 177 8.11 -13.44 0.14
C GLU A 177 6.90 -12.78 0.79
N ALA A 178 6.02 -12.20 -0.02
CA ALA A 178 4.85 -11.48 0.46
C ALA A 178 3.75 -12.46 0.91
N ALA A 179 3.29 -12.35 2.16
CA ALA A 179 2.16 -13.14 2.65
C ALA A 179 0.79 -12.63 2.12
N CYS A 180 0.73 -11.40 1.62
CA CYS A 180 -0.50 -10.75 1.16
C CYS A 180 -0.47 -10.41 -0.33
N GLN A 181 -1.45 -10.92 -1.05
CA GLN A 181 -1.76 -10.59 -2.43
C GLN A 181 -2.89 -9.56 -2.46
N VAL A 182 -2.71 -8.48 -3.22
CA VAL A 182 -3.71 -7.40 -3.36
C VAL A 182 -3.93 -7.15 -4.84
N SER A 183 -5.17 -7.30 -5.30
CA SER A 183 -5.54 -7.01 -6.68
C SER A 183 -5.52 -5.50 -6.96
N HIS A 184 -5.48 -5.13 -8.24
CA HIS A 184 -5.99 -3.82 -8.62
C HIS A 184 -7.48 -3.76 -8.23
N ALA A 185 -7.94 -2.63 -7.70
CA ALA A 185 -9.37 -2.41 -7.55
C ALA A 185 -9.92 -2.00 -8.92
N LEU A 186 -11.01 -2.64 -9.36
CA LEU A 186 -11.61 -2.41 -10.67
C LEU A 186 -13.07 -1.97 -10.51
N GLY A 187 -13.50 -1.00 -11.31
CA GLY A 187 -14.91 -0.67 -11.43
C GLY A 187 -15.74 -1.91 -11.83
N VAL A 188 -16.92 -2.07 -11.28
CA VAL A 188 -17.84 -3.18 -11.64
C VAL A 188 -18.63 -2.88 -12.92
N SER A 189 -18.66 -1.63 -13.35
CA SER A 189 -19.38 -1.11 -14.51
C SER A 189 -18.44 -0.46 -15.52
N ALA A 190 -18.97 -0.19 -16.72
CA ALA A 190 -18.29 0.67 -17.69
C ALA A 190 -18.14 2.09 -17.12
N VAL A 191 -17.07 2.77 -17.49
CA VAL A 191 -16.87 4.18 -17.11
C VAL A 191 -16.55 5.04 -18.32
N THR A 192 -16.97 6.29 -18.27
CA THR A 192 -16.48 7.36 -19.12
C THR A 192 -15.75 8.35 -18.23
N ILE A 193 -14.50 8.66 -18.57
CA ILE A 193 -13.74 9.71 -17.85
C ILE A 193 -14.31 11.05 -18.28
N GLU A 194 -14.81 11.80 -17.32
CA GLU A 194 -15.23 13.18 -17.49
C GLU A 194 -14.04 14.12 -17.31
N SER A 195 -14.16 15.33 -17.86
CA SER A 195 -13.13 16.34 -17.81
C SER A 195 -13.64 17.59 -17.13
N ASP A 196 -12.94 18.00 -16.07
CA ASP A 196 -13.19 19.24 -15.35
C ASP A 196 -12.27 20.33 -15.89
N PHE A 197 -12.84 21.30 -16.60
CA PHE A 197 -12.12 22.50 -17.04
C PHE A 197 -12.18 23.55 -15.93
N PHE A 198 -11.01 23.97 -15.42
CA PHE A 198 -10.92 24.93 -14.33
C PHE A 198 -10.00 26.10 -14.66
N THR A 199 -10.22 27.20 -13.95
CA THR A 199 -9.38 28.39 -14.02
C THR A 199 -8.89 28.77 -12.63
N ALA A 200 -7.71 29.40 -12.55
CA ALA A 200 -7.28 30.14 -11.37
C ALA A 200 -7.31 31.63 -11.71
N VAL A 201 -7.99 32.40 -10.86
CA VAL A 201 -8.12 33.85 -11.02
C VAL A 201 -7.01 34.54 -10.22
N ASP A 202 -6.44 35.60 -10.77
CA ASP A 202 -5.52 36.48 -10.06
C ASP A 202 -6.32 37.59 -9.38
N ASP A 203 -6.35 37.56 -8.05
CA ASP A 203 -7.11 38.51 -7.23
C ASP A 203 -6.56 39.95 -7.34
N LEU A 204 -5.32 40.15 -7.78
CA LEU A 204 -4.69 41.47 -7.94
C LEU A 204 -4.80 42.02 -9.38
N ASN A 205 -5.30 41.24 -10.34
CA ASN A 205 -5.48 41.71 -11.71
C ASN A 205 -6.64 42.72 -11.78
N ASN A 206 -6.32 43.96 -12.16
CA ASN A 206 -7.27 45.07 -12.29
C ASN A 206 -8.11 45.03 -13.58
N LYS A 207 -7.89 44.04 -14.45
CA LYS A 207 -8.67 43.74 -15.68
C LYS A 207 -8.66 44.86 -16.73
N GLU A 208 -7.68 45.76 -16.68
CA GLU A 208 -7.58 46.90 -17.61
C GLU A 208 -7.07 46.48 -18.99
N GLU A 209 -6.16 45.49 -19.06
CA GLU A 209 -5.62 44.96 -20.31
C GLU A 209 -6.16 43.56 -20.65
N ASP A 210 -6.34 42.70 -19.65
CA ASP A 210 -6.90 41.36 -19.82
C ASP A 210 -7.70 40.94 -18.57
N ALA A 211 -8.99 40.66 -18.75
CA ALA A 211 -9.87 40.14 -17.70
C ALA A 211 -9.71 38.61 -17.49
N GLY A 212 -8.82 37.98 -18.27
CA GLY A 212 -8.62 36.54 -18.35
C GLY A 212 -8.14 35.88 -17.05
N SER A 213 -8.26 34.55 -17.03
CA SER A 213 -7.77 33.70 -15.94
C SER A 213 -6.24 33.71 -15.88
N GLY A 214 -5.66 33.86 -14.69
CA GLY A 214 -4.22 33.71 -14.45
C GLY A 214 -3.69 32.30 -14.75
N HIS A 215 -4.57 31.30 -14.80
CA HIS A 215 -4.26 29.95 -15.27
C HIS A 215 -5.53 29.23 -15.78
N MET A 216 -5.38 28.38 -16.79
CA MET A 216 -6.41 27.44 -17.25
C MET A 216 -5.85 26.03 -17.19
N GLY A 217 -6.66 25.07 -16.75
CA GLY A 217 -6.27 23.67 -16.67
C GLY A 217 -7.45 22.73 -16.88
N GLU A 218 -7.13 21.45 -17.11
CA GLU A 218 -8.11 20.40 -17.29
C GLU A 218 -7.75 19.20 -16.40
N GLN A 219 -8.76 18.60 -15.77
CA GLN A 219 -8.57 17.49 -14.85
C GLN A 219 -9.61 16.39 -15.09
N GLY A 220 -9.14 15.21 -15.48
CA GLY A 220 -10.01 14.03 -15.60
C GLY A 220 -10.49 13.53 -14.23
N PHE A 221 -11.76 13.13 -14.14
CA PHE A 221 -12.38 12.50 -12.97
C PHE A 221 -13.46 11.49 -13.40
N ALA A 222 -13.87 10.61 -12.48
CA ALA A 222 -15.05 9.77 -12.65
C ALA A 222 -15.46 9.14 -11.30
N SER A 223 -16.68 8.60 -11.23
CA SER A 223 -17.18 7.80 -10.11
C SER A 223 -17.29 6.33 -10.49
N ALA A 224 -17.10 5.43 -9.52
CA ALA A 224 -17.38 4.00 -9.71
C ALA A 224 -17.59 3.27 -8.38
N LEU A 225 -18.30 2.15 -8.46
CA LEU A 225 -18.23 1.10 -7.46
C LEU A 225 -17.07 0.17 -7.79
N PHE A 226 -16.10 0.08 -6.89
CA PHE A 226 -14.88 -0.72 -7.08
C PHE A 226 -14.96 -2.06 -6.37
N TYR A 227 -14.63 -3.12 -7.07
CA TYR A 227 -14.31 -4.42 -6.50
C TYR A 227 -12.82 -4.53 -6.18
N THR A 228 -12.49 -4.87 -4.94
CA THR A 228 -11.12 -5.13 -4.47
C THR A 228 -11.02 -6.54 -3.91
N TYR A 229 -9.97 -7.26 -4.30
CA TYR A 229 -9.67 -8.60 -3.80
C TYR A 229 -8.33 -8.62 -3.05
N ILE A 230 -8.34 -9.20 -1.86
CA ILE A 230 -7.15 -9.40 -1.03
C ILE A 230 -7.10 -10.87 -0.62
N CYS A 231 -5.93 -11.50 -0.71
CA CYS A 231 -5.68 -12.85 -0.22
C CYS A 231 -4.47 -12.85 0.70
N ILE A 232 -4.65 -13.35 1.93
CA ILE A 232 -3.61 -13.41 2.95
C ILE A 232 -3.33 -14.89 3.25
N SER A 233 -2.08 -15.28 3.13
CA SER A 233 -1.57 -16.54 3.69
C SER A 233 -1.24 -16.33 5.16
N ARG A 234 -2.11 -16.81 6.07
CA ARG A 234 -1.92 -16.66 7.52
C ARG A 234 -0.61 -17.31 7.96
N ASP A 235 -0.34 -18.53 7.48
CA ASP A 235 0.80 -19.30 7.93
C ASP A 235 2.13 -18.72 7.43
N LEU A 236 2.18 -18.21 6.18
CA LEU A 236 3.35 -17.49 5.69
C LEU A 236 3.56 -16.16 6.42
N LEU A 237 2.48 -15.48 6.82
CA LEU A 237 2.60 -14.25 7.62
C LEU A 237 3.21 -14.55 8.99
N VAL A 238 2.74 -15.61 9.66
CA VAL A 238 3.29 -16.07 10.94
C VAL A 238 4.78 -16.44 10.79
N GLU A 239 5.13 -17.18 9.74
CA GLU A 239 6.53 -17.52 9.43
C GLU A 239 7.38 -16.27 9.21
N ASN A 240 6.91 -15.34 8.39
CA ASN A 240 7.59 -14.07 8.13
C ASN A 240 7.77 -13.21 9.40
N LEU A 241 6.90 -13.38 10.39
CA LEU A 241 6.97 -12.69 11.68
C LEU A 241 7.69 -13.52 12.77
N GLY A 242 8.41 -14.57 12.38
CA GLY A 242 9.22 -15.38 13.29
C GLY A 242 8.38 -16.22 14.27
N GLY A 243 7.20 -16.66 13.85
CA GLY A 243 6.29 -17.47 14.68
C GLY A 243 5.38 -16.65 15.59
N ASN A 244 5.36 -15.32 15.48
CA ASN A 244 4.52 -14.46 16.32
C ASN A 244 3.06 -14.43 15.82
N GLU A 245 2.26 -15.38 16.31
CA GLU A 245 0.84 -15.48 15.95
C GLU A 245 0.01 -14.26 16.36
N GLU A 246 0.24 -13.69 17.55
CA GLU A 246 -0.52 -12.54 18.03
C GLU A 246 -0.26 -11.29 17.18
N LEU A 247 0.99 -11.07 16.76
CA LEU A 247 1.31 -9.99 15.84
C LEU A 247 0.70 -10.23 14.45
N ALA A 248 0.65 -11.48 13.99
CA ALA A 248 0.01 -11.83 12.72
C ALA A 248 -1.50 -11.56 12.76
N LYS A 249 -2.20 -11.93 13.84
CA LYS A 249 -3.62 -11.62 14.05
C LYS A 249 -3.86 -10.11 14.03
N ARG A 250 -3.07 -9.35 14.78
CA ARG A 250 -3.15 -7.88 14.81
C ARG A 250 -2.90 -7.25 13.44
N ALA A 251 -1.94 -7.79 12.68
CA ALA A 251 -1.65 -7.33 11.32
C ALA A 251 -2.82 -7.60 10.35
N ILE A 252 -3.44 -8.78 10.44
CA ILE A 252 -4.60 -9.14 9.62
C ILE A 252 -5.80 -8.26 9.96
N ALA A 253 -6.06 -8.01 11.24
CA ALA A 253 -7.10 -7.09 11.69
C ALA A 253 -6.87 -5.68 11.12
N ALA A 254 -5.67 -5.11 11.34
CA ALA A 254 -5.32 -3.77 10.91
C ALA A 254 -5.39 -3.62 9.37
N LEU A 255 -4.91 -4.60 8.62
CA LEU A 255 -5.02 -4.60 7.16
C LEU A 255 -6.49 -4.67 6.71
N THR A 256 -7.31 -5.50 7.36
CA THR A 256 -8.73 -5.64 7.02
C THR A 256 -9.49 -4.36 7.30
N GLU A 257 -9.27 -3.76 8.47
CA GLU A 257 -9.89 -2.48 8.85
C GLU A 257 -9.51 -1.37 7.86
N THR A 258 -8.21 -1.20 7.61
CA THR A 258 -7.74 -0.15 6.68
C THR A 258 -8.21 -0.38 5.24
N ALA A 259 -8.33 -1.63 4.80
CA ALA A 259 -8.91 -1.94 3.49
C ALA A 259 -10.39 -1.55 3.38
N LEU A 260 -11.13 -1.52 4.50
CA LEU A 260 -12.53 -1.14 4.57
C LEU A 260 -12.74 0.37 4.75
N THR A 261 -11.81 1.07 5.41
CA THR A 261 -12.03 2.44 5.89
C THR A 261 -11.11 3.49 5.27
N VAL A 262 -9.98 3.09 4.68
CA VAL A 262 -8.96 4.02 4.18
C VAL A 262 -8.94 4.07 2.65
N SER A 263 -9.14 5.29 2.14
CA SER A 263 -9.09 5.60 0.71
C SER A 263 -7.71 6.12 0.26
N PRO A 264 -7.32 5.94 -1.01
CA PRO A 264 -6.17 6.63 -1.58
C PRO A 264 -6.29 8.16 -1.49
N THR A 265 -5.16 8.85 -1.31
CA THR A 265 -5.11 10.31 -1.12
C THR A 265 -4.98 11.12 -2.41
N GLY A 266 -4.98 10.46 -3.58
CA GLY A 266 -4.84 11.12 -4.88
C GLY A 266 -5.95 12.14 -5.10
N LYS A 267 -5.58 13.42 -5.28
CA LYS A 267 -6.51 14.55 -5.48
C LYS A 267 -7.62 14.65 -4.42
N GLN A 268 -7.43 14.05 -3.24
CA GLN A 268 -8.46 13.96 -2.21
C GLN A 268 -8.92 15.34 -1.71
N ASN A 269 -8.03 16.32 -1.62
CA ASN A 269 -8.41 17.70 -1.22
C ASN A 269 -9.28 18.42 -2.26
N SER A 270 -9.22 18.00 -3.54
CA SER A 270 -10.03 18.60 -4.60
C SER A 270 -11.40 17.94 -4.75
N PHE A 271 -11.52 16.66 -4.39
CA PHE A 271 -12.74 15.86 -4.61
C PHE A 271 -13.42 15.36 -3.33
N ALA A 272 -12.82 15.56 -2.15
CA ALA A 272 -13.30 15.04 -0.87
C ALA A 272 -13.64 13.52 -0.89
N SER A 273 -12.84 12.74 -1.61
CA SER A 273 -13.19 11.37 -2.05
C SER A 273 -13.03 10.26 -1.02
N ARG A 274 -13.15 10.53 0.29
CA ARG A 274 -13.05 9.49 1.33
C ARG A 274 -14.33 8.66 1.35
N ALA A 275 -14.20 7.35 1.41
CA ALA A 275 -15.33 6.42 1.44
C ALA A 275 -15.00 5.15 2.22
N TYR A 276 -16.02 4.59 2.87
CA TYR A 276 -15.97 3.26 3.48
C TYR A 276 -16.54 2.21 2.53
N ALA A 277 -16.07 0.96 2.67
CA ALA A 277 -16.62 -0.17 1.93
C ALA A 277 -18.11 -0.33 2.25
N SER A 278 -18.94 -0.41 1.21
CA SER A 278 -20.37 -0.63 1.32
C SER A 278 -20.71 -2.10 1.54
N TYR A 279 -19.81 -3.00 1.16
CA TYR A 279 -19.93 -4.44 1.39
C TYR A 279 -18.55 -5.08 1.54
N ALA A 280 -18.47 -6.08 2.41
CA ALA A 280 -17.32 -6.94 2.58
C ALA A 280 -17.75 -8.39 2.74
N LEU A 281 -17.05 -9.30 2.07
CA LEU A 281 -17.12 -10.73 2.30
C LEU A 281 -15.73 -11.24 2.64
N ALA A 282 -15.56 -11.79 3.83
CA ALA A 282 -14.36 -12.50 4.24
C ALA A 282 -14.62 -14.01 4.16
N GLU A 283 -13.73 -14.75 3.52
CA GLU A 283 -13.75 -16.22 3.51
C GLU A 283 -12.44 -16.78 4.08
N ILE A 284 -12.53 -17.87 4.84
CA ILE A 284 -11.36 -18.58 5.40
C ILE A 284 -11.38 -20.03 4.96
N GLY A 285 -10.23 -20.57 4.56
CA GLY A 285 -10.08 -22.00 4.31
C GLY A 285 -8.69 -22.42 3.84
N LYS A 286 -8.50 -23.72 3.65
CA LYS A 286 -7.21 -24.31 3.23
C LYS A 286 -7.10 -24.64 1.75
N LYS A 287 -8.19 -24.53 1.00
CA LYS A 287 -8.20 -24.72 -0.46
C LYS A 287 -7.52 -23.55 -1.17
N GLN A 288 -7.23 -23.76 -2.45
CA GLN A 288 -6.65 -22.71 -3.30
C GLN A 288 -7.56 -21.46 -3.28
N PRO A 289 -7.02 -20.27 -2.91
CA PRO A 289 -7.79 -19.04 -2.91
C PRO A 289 -8.12 -18.60 -4.34
N ARG A 290 -9.26 -17.92 -4.51
CA ARG A 290 -9.82 -17.51 -5.80
C ARG A 290 -10.43 -16.11 -5.70
N SER A 291 -10.20 -15.29 -6.71
CA SER A 291 -10.93 -14.04 -6.86
C SER A 291 -12.33 -14.30 -7.40
N LEU A 292 -13.30 -13.52 -6.93
CA LEU A 292 -14.66 -13.47 -7.48
C LEU A 292 -14.82 -12.40 -8.58
N ALA A 293 -13.73 -11.87 -9.13
CA ALA A 293 -13.76 -10.86 -10.21
C ALA A 293 -14.59 -11.30 -11.43
N ALA A 294 -14.71 -12.62 -11.67
CA ALA A 294 -15.55 -13.18 -12.72
C ALA A 294 -17.02 -12.73 -12.63
N ALA A 295 -17.52 -12.43 -11.43
CA ALA A 295 -18.86 -11.88 -11.20
C ALA A 295 -19.12 -10.57 -11.97
N PHE A 296 -18.04 -9.84 -12.27
CA PHE A 296 -18.07 -8.56 -12.95
C PHE A 296 -17.46 -8.64 -14.35
N PHE A 297 -17.16 -9.83 -14.89
CA PHE A 297 -16.62 -9.91 -16.25
C PHE A 297 -17.61 -9.26 -17.23
N GLN A 298 -18.90 -9.61 -17.15
CA GLN A 298 -19.95 -8.78 -17.74
C GLN A 298 -20.19 -7.53 -16.88
N PRO A 299 -20.14 -6.31 -17.43
CA PRO A 299 -20.32 -5.09 -16.65
C PRO A 299 -21.72 -5.02 -16.02
N VAL A 300 -21.79 -4.47 -14.80
CA VAL A 300 -23.07 -4.14 -14.15
C VAL A 300 -23.68 -2.94 -14.85
N ARG A 301 -24.95 -3.05 -15.27
CA ARG A 301 -25.70 -1.99 -15.99
C ARG A 301 -26.94 -1.53 -15.24
N ASP A 302 -27.24 -2.18 -14.12
CA ASP A 302 -28.34 -1.88 -13.24
C ASP A 302 -28.21 -0.45 -12.67
N ALA A 303 -29.35 0.22 -12.46
CA ALA A 303 -29.37 1.56 -11.87
C ALA A 303 -28.86 1.54 -10.42
N ASP A 304 -29.30 0.54 -9.63
CA ASP A 304 -28.73 0.23 -8.32
C ASP A 304 -27.53 -0.72 -8.48
N GLN A 305 -26.38 -0.12 -8.82
CA GLN A 305 -25.15 -0.87 -9.02
C GLN A 305 -24.67 -1.58 -7.75
N ILE A 306 -24.93 -1.04 -6.56
CA ILE A 306 -24.44 -1.61 -5.29
C ILE A 306 -25.16 -2.93 -5.01
N THR A 307 -26.49 -2.92 -4.99
CA THR A 307 -27.28 -4.13 -4.73
C THR A 307 -27.07 -5.19 -5.80
N ALA A 308 -26.99 -4.78 -7.08
CA ALA A 308 -26.70 -5.69 -8.18
C ALA A 308 -25.31 -6.32 -8.05
N ALA A 309 -24.29 -5.54 -7.70
CA ALA A 309 -22.93 -6.04 -7.55
C ALA A 309 -22.79 -7.03 -6.39
N ILE A 310 -23.41 -6.73 -5.24
CA ILE A 310 -23.45 -7.66 -4.09
C ILE A 310 -24.11 -8.99 -4.50
N THR A 311 -25.25 -8.91 -5.20
CA THR A 311 -25.99 -10.10 -5.65
C THR A 311 -25.14 -10.97 -6.59
N ARG A 312 -24.51 -10.36 -7.61
CA ARG A 312 -23.66 -11.09 -8.56
C ARG A 312 -22.44 -11.71 -7.87
N LEU A 313 -21.85 -11.01 -6.91
CA LEU A 313 -20.71 -11.51 -6.14
C LEU A 313 -21.08 -12.76 -5.33
N LYS A 314 -22.22 -12.72 -4.62
CA LYS A 314 -22.74 -13.86 -3.85
C LYS A 314 -23.10 -15.04 -4.76
N GLN A 315 -23.76 -14.78 -5.89
CA GLN A 315 -24.08 -15.80 -6.89
C GLN A 315 -22.83 -16.47 -7.46
N GLN A 316 -21.78 -15.70 -7.75
CA GLN A 316 -20.51 -16.24 -8.24
C GLN A 316 -19.84 -17.14 -7.19
N ARG A 317 -19.82 -16.72 -5.92
CA ARG A 317 -19.33 -17.54 -4.80
C ARG A 317 -20.10 -18.85 -4.69
N ASP A 318 -21.43 -18.76 -4.69
CA ASP A 318 -22.32 -19.91 -4.50
C ASP A 318 -22.22 -20.88 -5.68
N SER A 319 -22.06 -20.37 -6.90
CA SER A 319 -21.82 -21.17 -8.10
C SER A 319 -20.48 -21.91 -8.02
N PHE A 320 -19.41 -21.27 -7.56
CA PHE A 320 -18.15 -21.97 -7.29
C PHE A 320 -18.33 -23.08 -6.25
N ASN A 321 -19.03 -22.80 -5.15
CA ASN A 321 -19.30 -23.80 -4.11
C ASN A 321 -20.13 -24.97 -4.63
N SER A 322 -21.13 -24.71 -5.48
CA SER A 322 -21.99 -25.75 -6.05
C SER A 322 -21.25 -26.66 -7.03
N VAL A 323 -20.29 -26.13 -7.80
CA VAL A 323 -19.60 -26.89 -8.85
C VAL A 323 -18.33 -27.57 -8.32
N TYR A 324 -17.55 -26.89 -7.48
CA TYR A 324 -16.26 -27.39 -6.98
C TYR A 324 -16.34 -27.94 -5.53
N GLY A 325 -17.56 -28.00 -4.97
CA GLY A 325 -17.81 -28.23 -3.55
C GLY A 325 -17.40 -27.02 -2.70
N ASN A 326 -17.53 -27.13 -1.37
CA ASN A 326 -17.17 -26.04 -0.45
C ASN A 326 -15.75 -25.53 -0.73
N CYS A 327 -15.64 -24.31 -1.27
CA CYS A 327 -14.36 -23.71 -1.63
C CYS A 327 -13.65 -23.12 -0.40
N THR A 328 -14.39 -22.88 0.67
CA THR A 328 -13.93 -22.26 1.92
C THR A 328 -14.60 -22.96 3.11
N ASP A 329 -13.97 -22.90 4.28
CA ASP A 329 -14.44 -23.57 5.49
C ASP A 329 -15.50 -22.73 6.20
N ASN A 330 -15.33 -21.41 6.21
CA ASN A 330 -16.30 -20.47 6.79
C ASN A 330 -16.23 -19.12 6.07
N TYR A 331 -17.27 -18.30 6.23
CA TYR A 331 -17.29 -16.93 5.72
C TYR A 331 -18.08 -16.00 6.64
N LYS A 332 -17.79 -14.70 6.56
CA LYS A 332 -18.51 -13.64 7.26
C LYS A 332 -18.71 -12.47 6.31
N GLU A 333 -19.86 -11.81 6.39
CA GLU A 333 -20.17 -10.64 5.58
C GLU A 333 -20.54 -9.43 6.43
N LEU A 334 -20.29 -8.25 5.86
CA LEU A 334 -20.78 -6.95 6.31
C LEU A 334 -21.47 -6.28 5.12
N ASN A 335 -22.69 -5.78 5.33
CA ASN A 335 -23.51 -5.17 4.29
C ASN A 335 -24.17 -3.90 4.79
N VAL A 336 -23.66 -2.74 4.34
CA VAL A 336 -24.14 -1.42 4.77
C VAL A 336 -25.57 -1.17 4.27
N GLN A 337 -25.91 -1.59 3.05
CA GLN A 337 -27.24 -1.34 2.47
C GLN A 337 -28.35 -2.07 3.22
N LYS A 338 -28.03 -3.21 3.84
CA LYS A 338 -28.96 -3.99 4.66
C LYS A 338 -28.82 -3.75 6.16
N SER A 339 -27.82 -2.98 6.59
CA SER A 339 -27.44 -2.84 8.01
C SER A 339 -27.16 -4.19 8.69
N GLU A 340 -26.48 -5.10 7.98
CA GLU A 340 -26.18 -6.46 8.45
C GLU A 340 -24.67 -6.65 8.68
N GLY A 341 -24.33 -7.32 9.79
CA GLY A 341 -22.95 -7.54 10.21
C GLY A 341 -22.29 -6.28 10.79
N THR A 342 -21.20 -6.47 11.53
CA THR A 342 -20.44 -5.37 12.13
C THR A 342 -18.95 -5.48 11.80
N LEU A 343 -18.25 -4.35 11.77
CA LEU A 343 -16.80 -4.33 11.56
C LEU A 343 -16.09 -5.18 12.62
N ALA A 344 -16.50 -5.05 13.89
CA ALA A 344 -15.94 -5.82 15.00
C ALA A 344 -16.06 -7.33 14.79
N GLU A 345 -17.22 -7.82 14.36
CA GLU A 345 -17.41 -9.25 14.07
C GLU A 345 -16.57 -9.73 12.89
N LEU A 346 -16.43 -8.90 11.84
CA LEU A 346 -15.60 -9.24 10.68
C LEU A 346 -14.10 -9.29 11.07
N LEU A 347 -13.64 -8.33 11.88
CA LEU A 347 -12.27 -8.29 12.39
C LEU A 347 -11.96 -9.47 13.32
N ALA A 348 -12.90 -9.84 14.20
CA ALA A 348 -12.77 -11.04 15.03
C ALA A 348 -12.69 -12.32 14.18
N PHE A 349 -13.50 -12.41 13.11
CA PHE A 349 -13.50 -13.55 12.20
C PHE A 349 -12.17 -13.72 11.45
N VAL A 350 -11.60 -12.64 10.89
CA VAL A 350 -10.33 -12.73 10.13
C VAL A 350 -9.11 -12.94 11.03
N SER A 351 -9.22 -12.63 12.32
CA SER A 351 -8.09 -12.67 13.27
C SER A 351 -8.03 -13.95 14.11
N GLN A 352 -8.73 -15.01 13.68
CA GLN A 352 -8.78 -16.29 14.40
C GLN A 352 -7.49 -17.13 14.28
#